data_AF-A0A941B4B7-F1
#
_entry.id   AF-A0A941B4B7-F1
#
_cell.length_a   1.000
_cell.length_b   1.000
_cell.length_c   1.000
_cell.angle_alpha   90.00
_cell.angle_beta   90.00
_cell.angle_gamma   90.00
#
_symmetry.space_group_name_H-M   'P 1'
#
loop_
_entity.id
_entity.type
_entity.pdbx_description
1 polymer ?
#
loop_
_entity_poly.entity_id
_entity_poly.type
_entity_poly.pdbx_seq_one_letter_code
_entity_poly.pdbx_strand_id
1 'polypeptide(L)'
;MPRLLIGLLRVGIVGLVSLGFFGQVVVIPTTVADEVERFAPYAPYAVPYSTVAILGVACVQVGLVAVWMLLSMVRSEAIFTPRAFRWVDTVIGAAAVATLLALGVAGHLAVAEIPSPDDGMEVLGALGAAIAGVGVGAGFVLLVLVMRGLLRKATDLQTEMARVI
;
A
#
# COMPACT_ATOMS: atom_id res chain seq x y z
N MET A 1 15.12 25.21 -2.23
CA MET A 1 14.00 24.44 -2.82
C MET A 1 13.87 22.99 -2.31
N PRO A 2 14.91 22.13 -2.24
CA PRO A 2 14.72 20.72 -1.81
C PRO A 2 14.31 20.54 -0.35
N ARG A 3 14.71 21.46 0.55
CA ARG A 3 14.38 21.38 1.98
C ARG A 3 12.90 21.60 2.30
N LEU A 4 12.22 22.49 1.56
CA LEU A 4 10.79 22.75 1.73
C LEU A 4 9.96 21.56 1.22
N LEU A 5 10.34 21.00 0.07
CA LEU A 5 9.65 19.86 -0.54
C LEU A 5 9.76 18.61 0.34
N ILE A 6 10.93 18.34 0.92
CA ILE A 6 11.11 17.27 1.91
C ILE A 6 10.29 17.52 3.17
N GLY A 7 10.26 18.77 3.66
CA GLY A 7 9.45 19.17 4.81
C GLY A 7 7.96 18.92 4.58
N LEU A 8 7.45 19.36 3.43
CA LEU A 8 6.07 19.16 3.00
C LEU A 8 5.74 17.67 2.89
N LEU A 9 6.63 16.87 2.29
CA LEU A 9 6.42 15.43 2.13
C LEU A 9 6.38 14.71 3.48
N ARG A 10 7.21 15.13 4.45
CA ARG A 10 7.16 14.61 5.82
C ARG A 10 5.86 14.96 6.52
N VAL A 11 5.43 16.22 6.46
CA VAL A 11 4.14 16.63 7.05
C VAL A 11 3.00 15.84 6.41
N GLY A 12 3.03 15.66 5.09
CA GLY A 12 2.07 14.82 4.37
C GLY A 12 2.08 13.36 4.84
N ILE A 13 3.25 12.75 5.02
CA ILE A 13 3.38 11.38 5.55
C ILE A 13 2.75 11.28 6.94
N VAL A 14 3.06 12.21 7.86
CA VAL A 14 2.48 12.20 9.20
C VAL A 14 0.96 12.32 9.12
N GLY A 15 0.45 13.26 8.31
CA GLY A 15 -0.98 13.44 8.09
C GLY A 15 -1.65 12.16 7.56
N LEU A 16 -1.06 11.52 6.56
CA LEU A 16 -1.58 10.27 5.98
C LEU A 16 -1.52 9.09 6.96
N VAL A 17 -0.46 8.97 7.75
CA VAL A 17 -0.34 7.92 8.78
C VAL A 17 -1.40 8.13 9.87
N SER A 18 -1.55 9.36 10.37
CA SER A 18 -2.59 9.71 11.34
C SER A 18 -3.99 9.47 10.81
N LEU A 19 -4.25 9.84 9.55
CA LEU A 19 -5.52 9.55 8.88
C LEU A 19 -5.76 8.05 8.73
N GLY A 20 -4.72 7.27 8.41
CA GLY A 20 -4.79 5.81 8.36
C GLY A 20 -5.16 5.19 9.70
N PHE A 21 -4.54 5.64 10.80
CA PHE A 21 -4.90 5.20 12.15
C PHE A 21 -6.33 5.57 12.51
N PHE A 22 -6.76 6.79 12.19
CA PHE A 22 -8.16 7.20 12.35
C PHE A 22 -9.10 6.30 11.54
N GLY A 23 -8.72 5.96 10.31
CA GLY A 23 -9.44 5.01 9.47
C GLY A 23 -9.59 3.62 10.11
N GLN A 24 -8.52 3.09 10.70
CA GLN A 24 -8.52 1.76 11.33
C GLN A 24 -9.32 1.71 12.63
N VAL A 25 -9.30 2.78 13.43
CA VAL A 25 -9.92 2.80 14.77
C VAL A 25 -11.36 3.30 14.73
N VAL A 26 -11.68 4.22 13.83
CA VAL A 26 -13.00 4.88 13.77
C VAL A 26 -13.73 4.42 12.52
N VAL A 27 -13.22 4.75 11.33
CA VAL A 27 -13.99 4.60 10.08
C VAL A 27 -14.32 3.14 9.78
N ILE A 28 -13.33 2.24 9.79
CA ILE A 28 -13.55 0.83 9.45
C ILE A 28 -14.53 0.18 10.45
N PRO A 29 -14.35 0.29 11.78
CA PRO A 29 -15.30 -0.28 12.73
C PRO A 29 -16.70 0.30 12.62
N THR A 30 -16.85 1.62 12.41
CA THR A 30 -18.18 2.23 12.26
C THR A 30 -18.87 1.78 10.98
N THR A 31 -18.18 1.78 9.84
CA THR A 31 -18.76 1.31 8.58
C THR A 31 -19.20 -0.15 8.67
N VAL A 32 -18.40 -0.99 9.33
CA VAL A 32 -18.73 -2.41 9.51
C VAL A 32 -19.94 -2.59 10.44
N ALA A 33 -20.04 -1.81 11.51
CA ALA A 33 -21.19 -1.85 12.40
C ALA A 33 -22.47 -1.40 11.69
N ASP A 34 -22.40 -0.30 10.94
CA ASP A 34 -23.52 0.25 10.17
C ASP A 34 -24.01 -0.75 9.09
N GLU A 35 -23.09 -1.42 8.38
CA GLU A 35 -23.42 -2.46 7.39
C GLU A 35 -24.12 -3.67 8.02
N VAL A 36 -23.63 -4.14 9.17
CA VAL A 36 -24.25 -5.27 9.89
C VAL A 36 -25.64 -4.91 10.43
N GLU A 37 -25.82 -3.68 10.92
CA GLU A 37 -27.12 -3.19 11.39
C GLU A 37 -28.12 -3.06 10.22
N ARG A 38 -27.66 -2.54 9.08
CA ARG A 38 -28.47 -2.38 7.87
C ARG A 38 -28.84 -3.72 7.24
N PHE A 39 -27.93 -4.70 7.27
CA PHE A 39 -28.12 -5.99 6.62
C PHE A 39 -27.49 -7.14 7.44
N ALA A 40 -28.28 -7.68 8.37
CA ALA A 40 -27.86 -8.74 9.28
C ALA A 40 -27.19 -9.97 8.62
N PRO A 41 -27.58 -10.43 7.40
CA PRO A 41 -26.88 -11.53 6.72
C PRO A 41 -25.40 -11.25 6.41
N TYR A 42 -24.94 -9.99 6.42
CA TYR A 42 -23.53 -9.64 6.23
C TYR A 42 -22.64 -9.95 7.46
N ALA A 43 -23.24 -10.15 8.64
CA ALA A 43 -22.51 -10.33 9.91
C ALA A 43 -21.34 -11.35 9.88
N PRO A 44 -21.44 -12.52 9.20
CA PRO A 44 -20.33 -13.47 9.12
C PRO A 44 -19.10 -12.93 8.35
N TYR A 45 -19.31 -12.01 7.42
CA TYR A 45 -18.27 -11.47 6.53
C TYR A 45 -17.62 -10.18 7.07
N ALA A 46 -18.30 -9.51 8.00
CA ALA A 46 -17.87 -8.27 8.64
C ALA A 46 -16.45 -8.34 9.23
N VAL A 47 -16.16 -9.36 10.04
CA VAL A 47 -14.85 -9.51 10.70
C VAL A 47 -13.72 -9.84 9.70
N PRO A 48 -13.87 -10.82 8.78
CA PRO A 48 -12.87 -11.07 7.75
C PRO A 48 -12.56 -9.85 6.88
N TYR A 49 -13.57 -9.17 6.34
CA TYR A 49 -13.35 -8.03 5.43
C TYR A 49 -12.77 -6.81 6.15
N SER A 50 -13.23 -6.51 7.37
CA SER A 50 -12.64 -5.44 8.19
C SER A 50 -11.18 -5.70 8.52
N THR A 51 -10.83 -6.96 8.82
CA THR A 51 -9.43 -7.36 9.06
C THR A 51 -8.57 -7.12 7.82
N VAL A 52 -9.04 -7.51 6.63
CA VAL A 52 -8.34 -7.26 5.37
C VAL A 52 -8.20 -5.77 5.09
N ALA A 53 -9.24 -4.97 5.35
CA ALA A 53 -9.18 -3.52 5.21
C ALA A 53 -8.12 -2.89 6.13
N ILE A 54 -8.08 -3.30 7.40
CA ILE A 54 -7.07 -2.83 8.38
C ILE A 54 -5.65 -3.21 7.94
N LEU A 55 -5.45 -4.44 7.46
CA LEU A 55 -4.16 -4.89 6.93
C LEU A 55 -3.74 -4.11 5.67
N GLY A 56 -4.69 -3.79 4.79
CA GLY A 56 -4.45 -2.94 3.63
C GLY A 56 -3.95 -1.54 4.04
N VAL A 57 -4.61 -0.90 5.02
CA VAL A 57 -4.16 0.39 5.57
C VAL A 57 -2.79 0.27 6.22
N ALA A 58 -2.53 -0.81 6.97
CA ALA A 58 -1.24 -1.05 7.60
C ALA A 58 -0.11 -1.18 6.55
N CYS A 59 -0.36 -1.83 5.41
CA CYS A 59 0.60 -1.90 4.31
C CYS A 59 0.96 -0.51 3.78
N VAL A 60 -0.03 0.38 3.61
CA VAL A 60 0.21 1.76 3.19
C VAL A 60 1.05 2.51 4.22
N GLN A 61 0.74 2.37 5.51
CA GLN A 61 1.52 2.99 6.60
C GLN A 61 2.98 2.51 6.60
N VAL A 62 3.22 1.20 6.41
CA VAL A 62 4.58 0.65 6.28
C VAL A 62 5.33 1.26 5.10
N GLY A 63 4.66 1.39 3.94
CA GLY A 63 5.22 2.07 2.77
C GLY A 63 5.58 3.52 3.06
N LEU A 64 4.71 4.26 3.74
CA LEU A 64 4.94 5.65 4.13
C LEU A 64 6.13 5.81 5.09
N VAL A 65 6.29 4.89 6.05
CA VAL A 65 7.45 4.85 6.95
C VAL A 65 8.74 4.57 6.18
N ALA A 66 8.70 3.66 5.21
CA ALA A 66 9.86 3.39 4.36
C ALA A 66 10.24 4.61 3.51
N VAL A 67 9.26 5.32 2.95
CA VAL A 67 9.48 6.59 2.23
C VAL A 67 10.06 7.66 3.16
N TRP A 68 9.56 7.80 4.40
CA TRP A 68 10.11 8.72 5.38
C TRP A 68 11.61 8.48 5.63
N MET A 69 11.99 7.20 5.76
CA MET A 69 13.37 6.80 5.95
C MET A 69 14.22 7.10 4.72
N LEU A 70 13.72 6.84 3.51
CA LEU A 70 14.40 7.23 2.27
C LEU A 70 14.63 8.74 2.18
N LEU A 71 13.63 9.56 2.52
CA LEU A 71 13.77 11.02 2.56
C LEU A 71 14.81 11.49 3.57
N SER A 72 14.97 10.77 4.68
CA SER A 72 16.03 11.06 5.66
C SER A 72 17.43 10.80 5.08
N MET A 73 17.58 9.76 4.26
CA MET A 73 18.85 9.40 3.62
C MET A 73 19.22 10.34 2.47
N VAL A 74 18.22 10.88 1.76
CA VAL A 74 18.45 11.93 0.76
C VAL A 74 19.12 13.15 1.39
N ARG A 75 18.78 13.46 2.64
CA ARG A 75 19.36 14.59 3.35
C ARG A 75 20.79 14.36 3.83
N SER A 76 21.21 13.10 3.95
CA SER A 76 22.53 12.70 4.48
C SER A 76 23.44 12.10 3.40
N GLU A 77 23.14 12.32 2.11
CA GLU A 77 23.90 11.80 0.95
C GLU A 77 24.10 10.26 0.92
N ALA A 78 23.32 9.52 1.72
CA ALA A 78 23.48 8.07 1.90
C ALA A 78 22.62 7.24 0.92
N ILE A 79 22.20 7.83 -0.21
CA ILE A 79 21.22 7.23 -1.14
C ILE A 79 21.79 5.99 -1.83
N PHE A 80 23.11 5.95 -2.09
CA PHE A 80 23.79 4.82 -2.74
C PHE A 80 24.24 3.73 -1.76
N THR A 81 23.72 3.73 -0.54
CA THR A 81 24.06 2.69 0.45
C THR A 81 23.14 1.47 0.30
N PRO A 82 23.62 0.25 0.65
CA PRO A 82 22.78 -0.95 0.73
C PRO A 82 21.54 -0.77 1.62
N ARG A 83 21.59 0.18 2.56
CA ARG A 83 20.48 0.50 3.47
C ARG A 83 19.31 1.16 2.75
N ALA A 84 19.55 1.99 1.74
CA ALA A 84 18.48 2.60 0.94
C ALA A 84 17.69 1.53 0.16
N PHE A 85 18.40 0.56 -0.44
CA PHE A 85 17.75 -0.56 -1.12
C PHE A 85 16.82 -1.38 -0.23
N ARG A 86 17.15 -1.56 1.07
CA ARG A 86 16.26 -2.25 2.02
C ARG A 86 14.93 -1.53 2.23
N TRP A 87 14.93 -0.20 2.25
CA TRP A 87 13.69 0.57 2.36
C TRP A 87 12.87 0.51 1.08
N VAL A 88 13.52 0.50 -0.09
CA VAL A 88 12.83 0.24 -1.37
C VAL A 88 12.21 -1.17 -1.38
N ASP A 89 12.95 -2.18 -0.91
CA ASP A 89 12.45 -3.56 -0.78
C ASP A 89 11.26 -3.63 0.20
N THR A 90 11.25 -2.80 1.24
CA THR A 90 10.12 -2.68 2.17
C THR A 90 8.88 -2.10 1.49
N VAL A 91 9.04 -1.07 0.64
CA VAL A 91 7.94 -0.51 -0.16
C VAL A 91 7.38 -1.56 -1.12
N ILE A 92 8.25 -2.31 -1.80
CA ILE A 92 7.85 -3.39 -2.71
C ILE A 92 7.09 -4.46 -1.94
N GLY A 93 7.61 -4.92 -0.81
CA GLY A 93 6.97 -5.93 0.02
C GLY A 93 5.59 -5.50 0.52
N ALA A 94 5.47 -4.27 1.03
CA ALA A 94 4.19 -3.72 1.48
C ALA A 94 3.15 -3.63 0.34
N ALA A 95 3.56 -3.15 -0.83
CA ALA A 95 2.69 -3.07 -2.00
C ALA A 95 2.29 -4.47 -2.52
N ALA A 96 3.21 -5.44 -2.50
CA ALA A 96 2.94 -6.81 -2.89
C ALA A 96 1.92 -7.47 -1.94
N VAL A 97 2.08 -7.30 -0.62
CA VAL A 97 1.11 -7.81 0.36
C VAL A 97 -0.27 -7.18 0.16
N ALA A 98 -0.35 -5.86 -0.02
CA ALA A 98 -1.62 -5.18 -0.32
C ALA A 98 -2.28 -5.70 -1.61
N THR A 99 -1.46 -5.96 -2.64
CA THR A 99 -1.93 -6.54 -3.92
C THR A 99 -2.48 -7.95 -3.73
N LEU A 100 -1.81 -8.79 -2.94
CA LEU A 100 -2.27 -10.15 -2.62
C LEU A 100 -3.56 -10.15 -1.79
N LEU A 101 -3.71 -9.21 -0.86
CA LEU A 101 -4.96 -9.02 -0.11
C LEU A 101 -6.11 -8.66 -1.05
N ALA A 102 -5.89 -7.70 -1.97
CA ALA A 102 -6.90 -7.33 -2.97
C ALA A 102 -7.24 -8.50 -3.89
N LEU A 103 -6.26 -9.32 -4.28
CA LEU A 103 -6.47 -10.51 -5.10
C LEU A 103 -7.28 -11.58 -4.36
N GLY A 104 -7.00 -11.79 -3.07
CA GLY A 104 -7.78 -12.69 -2.22
C GLY A 104 -9.22 -12.23 -2.08
N VAL A 105 -9.45 -10.93 -1.88
CA VAL A 105 -10.80 -10.33 -1.84
C VAL A 105 -11.51 -10.50 -3.18
N ALA A 106 -10.86 -10.20 -4.29
CA ALA A 106 -11.45 -10.37 -5.62
C ALA A 106 -11.81 -11.84 -5.90
N GLY A 107 -10.92 -12.77 -5.58
CA GLY A 107 -11.18 -14.20 -5.72
C GLY A 107 -12.34 -14.69 -4.85
N HIS A 108 -12.41 -14.22 -3.60
CA HIS A 108 -13.52 -14.54 -2.71
C HIS A 108 -14.84 -13.97 -3.23
N LEU A 109 -14.88 -12.69 -3.61
CA LEU A 109 -16.08 -12.05 -4.15
C LEU A 109 -16.55 -12.65 -5.47
N ALA A 110 -15.65 -13.18 -6.29
CA ALA A 110 -15.99 -13.81 -7.57
C ALA A 110 -16.61 -15.20 -7.43
N VAL A 111 -16.31 -15.92 -6.34
CA VAL A 111 -16.72 -17.32 -6.13
C VAL A 111 -17.77 -17.47 -5.03
N ALA A 112 -17.73 -16.63 -4.00
CA ALA A 112 -18.68 -16.68 -2.90
C ALA A 112 -20.01 -16.04 -3.27
N GLU A 113 -21.11 -16.70 -2.94
CA GLU A 113 -22.46 -16.14 -3.02
C GLU A 113 -22.70 -15.21 -1.81
N ILE A 114 -22.13 -14.00 -1.88
CA ILE A 114 -22.28 -13.00 -0.84
C ILE A 114 -23.71 -12.46 -0.90
N PRO A 115 -24.50 -12.55 0.20
CA PRO A 115 -25.83 -11.98 0.24
C PRO A 115 -25.76 -10.45 0.04
N SER A 116 -26.58 -9.91 -0.85
CA SER A 116 -26.68 -8.46 -1.09
C SER A 116 -28.12 -7.96 -0.90
N PRO A 117 -28.33 -6.75 -0.36
CA PRO A 117 -29.68 -6.22 -0.09
C PRO A 117 -30.54 -6.01 -1.35
N ASP A 118 -29.92 -5.56 -2.45
CA ASP A 118 -30.59 -5.12 -3.68
C ASP A 118 -30.19 -6.00 -4.90
N ASP A 119 -29.82 -5.40 -6.03
CA ASP A 119 -29.51 -6.04 -7.32
C ASP A 119 -28.11 -6.68 -7.40
N GLY A 120 -27.35 -6.66 -6.30
CA GLY A 120 -25.97 -7.17 -6.24
C GLY A 120 -24.92 -6.19 -6.78
N MET A 121 -25.28 -4.96 -7.16
CA MET A 121 -24.35 -3.97 -7.70
C MET A 121 -23.25 -3.58 -6.70
N GLU A 122 -23.53 -3.61 -5.40
CA GLU A 122 -22.52 -3.35 -4.35
C GLU A 122 -21.41 -4.41 -4.36
N VAL A 123 -21.77 -5.69 -4.48
CA VAL A 123 -20.82 -6.81 -4.56
C VAL A 123 -20.03 -6.73 -5.87
N LEU A 124 -20.70 -6.42 -6.98
CA LEU A 124 -20.04 -6.25 -8.28
C LEU A 124 -19.08 -5.06 -8.29
N GLY A 125 -19.48 -3.94 -7.67
CA GLY A 125 -18.64 -2.75 -7.48
C GLY A 125 -17.42 -3.05 -6.60
N ALA A 126 -17.61 -3.77 -5.49
CA ALA A 126 -16.52 -4.22 -4.63
C ALA A 126 -15.55 -5.16 -5.36
N LEU A 127 -16.07 -6.09 -6.18
CA LEU A 127 -15.27 -6.97 -7.02
C LEU A 127 -14.46 -6.17 -8.06
N GLY A 128 -15.11 -5.22 -8.75
CA GLY A 128 -14.46 -4.33 -9.71
C GLY A 128 -13.35 -3.50 -9.07
N ALA A 129 -13.60 -2.94 -7.88
CA ALA A 129 -12.61 -2.19 -7.11
C ALA A 129 -11.44 -3.08 -6.67
N ALA A 130 -11.70 -4.31 -6.24
CA ALA A 130 -10.67 -5.27 -5.85
C ALA A 130 -9.78 -5.66 -7.04
N ILE A 131 -10.37 -5.98 -8.20
CA ILE A 131 -9.65 -6.30 -9.44
C ILE A 131 -8.81 -5.10 -9.92
N ALA A 132 -9.38 -3.90 -9.92
CA ALA A 132 -8.65 -2.69 -10.25
C ALA A 132 -7.47 -2.46 -9.28
N GLY A 133 -7.69 -2.68 -7.99
CA GLY A 133 -6.66 -2.64 -6.95
C GLY A 133 -5.52 -3.62 -7.21
N VAL A 134 -5.81 -4.84 -7.66
CA VAL A 134 -4.79 -5.82 -8.07
C VAL A 134 -3.98 -5.29 -9.25
N GLY A 135 -4.63 -4.78 -10.29
CA GLY A 135 -3.95 -4.25 -11.47
C GLY A 135 -3.03 -3.07 -11.14
N VAL A 136 -3.53 -2.11 -10.36
CA VAL A 136 -2.77 -0.95 -9.90
C VAL A 136 -1.61 -1.38 -9.00
N GLY A 137 -1.86 -2.27 -8.04
CA GLY A 137 -0.85 -2.77 -7.10
C GLY A 137 0.27 -3.55 -7.81
N ALA A 138 -0.09 -4.46 -8.71
CA ALA A 138 0.88 -5.21 -9.51
C ALA A 138 1.70 -4.28 -10.41
N GLY A 139 1.04 -3.34 -11.09
CA GLY A 139 1.71 -2.32 -11.91
C GLY A 139 2.69 -1.47 -11.10
N PHE A 140 2.28 -1.03 -9.91
CA PHE A 140 3.13 -0.27 -8.99
C PHE A 140 4.34 -1.09 -8.52
N VAL A 141 4.14 -2.34 -8.10
CA VAL A 141 5.23 -3.26 -7.71
C VAL A 141 6.24 -3.43 -8.84
N LEU A 142 5.77 -3.71 -10.05
CA LEU A 142 6.64 -3.85 -11.24
C LEU A 142 7.40 -2.56 -11.52
N LEU A 143 6.74 -1.41 -11.47
CA LEU A 143 7.38 -0.11 -11.69
C LEU A 143 8.51 0.13 -10.67
N VAL A 144 8.26 -0.10 -9.38
CA VAL A 144 9.27 0.10 -8.34
C VAL A 144 10.43 -0.90 -8.49
N LEU A 145 10.14 -2.15 -8.87
CA LEU A 145 11.17 -3.14 -9.18
C LEU A 145 12.06 -2.74 -10.36
N VAL A 146 11.46 -2.21 -11.43
CA VAL A 146 12.21 -1.68 -12.59
C VAL A 146 13.09 -0.51 -12.15
N MET A 147 12.54 0.47 -11.43
CA MET A 147 13.30 1.61 -10.91
C MET A 147 14.47 1.16 -10.03
N ARG A 148 14.25 0.16 -9.16
CA ARG A 148 15.31 -0.44 -8.34
C ARG A 148 16.41 -1.08 -9.18
N GLY A 149 16.05 -1.79 -10.25
CA GLY A 149 17.00 -2.38 -11.19
C GLY A 149 17.84 -1.32 -11.90
N LEU A 150 17.22 -0.22 -12.34
CA LEU A 150 17.91 0.91 -12.96
C LEU A 150 18.89 1.59 -12.00
N LEU A 151 18.47 1.84 -10.75
CA LEU A 151 19.33 2.43 -9.72
C LEU A 151 20.56 1.56 -9.42
N ARG A 152 20.38 0.23 -9.39
CA ARG A 152 21.49 -0.70 -9.20
C ARG A 152 22.49 -0.63 -10.34
N LYS A 153 22.01 -0.70 -11.60
CA LYS A 153 22.87 -0.56 -12.78
C LYS A 153 23.63 0.76 -12.81
N ALA A 154 22.98 1.87 -12.46
CA ALA A 154 23.61 3.18 -12.40
C ALA A 154 24.75 3.23 -11.35
N THR A 155 24.56 2.55 -10.21
CA THR A 155 25.55 2.47 -9.13
C THR A 155 26.76 1.62 -9.55
N ASP A 156 26.52 0.50 -10.23
CA ASP A 156 27.58 -0.38 -10.74
C ASP A 156 28.45 0.35 -11.78
N LEU A 157 27.81 1.07 -12.72
CA LEU A 157 28.51 1.89 -13.72
C LEU A 157 29.39 2.98 -13.09
N GLN A 158 28.89 3.70 -12.06
CA GLN A 158 29.71 4.68 -11.34
C GLN A 158 30.91 4.05 -10.64
N THR A 159 30.73 2.85 -10.08
CA THR A 159 31.81 2.12 -9.40
C THR A 159 32.89 1.65 -10.38
N GLU A 160 32.50 1.22 -11.57
CA GLU A 160 33.42 0.83 -12.63
C GLU A 160 34.24 2.02 -13.14
N MET A 161 33.60 3.17 -13.39
CA MET A 161 34.29 4.40 -13.80
C MET A 161 35.29 4.88 -12.74
N ALA A 162 34.96 4.76 -11.45
CA ALA A 162 35.86 5.13 -10.36
C ALA A 162 37.10 4.23 -10.23
N ARG A 163 37.11 3.03 -10.82
CA ARG A 163 38.30 2.13 -10.83
C ARG A 163 39.30 2.45 -11.94
N VAL A 164 38.92 3.21 -12.96
CA VAL A 164 39.76 3.49 -14.13
C VAL A 164 40.61 4.76 -13.95
N ILE A 165 40.40 5.50 -12.86
CA ILE A 165 41.15 6.70 -12.46
C ILE A 165 42.14 6.32 -11.37
#